data_AF-A0A4U6JK95-F1
#
_entry.id   AF-A0A4U6JK95-F1
#
_cell.length_a   1.000
_cell.length_b   1.000
_cell.length_c   1.000
_cell.angle_alpha   90.00
_cell.angle_beta   90.00
_cell.angle_gamma   90.00
#
_symmetry.space_group_name_H-M   'P 1'
#
loop_
_entity.id
_entity.type
_entity.pdbx_description
1 polymer ?
#
loop_
_entity_poly.entity_id
_entity_poly.type
_entity_poly.pdbx_seq_one_letter_code
_entity_poly.pdbx_strand_id
1 'polypeptide(L)'
;TGVRESARFYVELHKLGVNIQCFDVGGGLGVDYEGTRSQSDCSVNYGLNEYANNIIWAIGDACEEHGLPHPTVITESGRAVT
;
A
#
# COMPACT_ATOMS: atom_id res chain seq x y z
N THR A 1 6.07 -2.28 6.44
CA THR A 1 5.36 -2.50 7.71
C THR A 1 4.40 -1.37 8.07
N GLY A 2 3.66 -0.81 7.09
CA GLY A 2 2.60 0.19 7.33
C GLY A 2 1.26 -0.21 6.70
N VAL A 3 1.30 -0.72 5.46
CA VAL A 3 0.09 -1.15 4.73
C VAL A 3 -0.73 -2.22 5.46
N ARG A 4 -0.07 -3.18 6.13
CA ARG A 4 -0.75 -4.21 6.93
C ARG A 4 -1.50 -3.64 8.13
N GLU A 5 -1.01 -2.56 8.73
CA GLU A 5 -1.69 -1.90 9.84
C GLU A 5 -2.89 -1.09 9.32
N SER A 6 -2.70 -0.33 8.24
CA SER A 6 -3.80 0.37 7.55
C SER A 6 -4.91 -0.57 7.09
N ALA A 7 -4.57 -1.77 6.60
CA ALA A 7 -5.54 -2.79 6.22
C ALA A 7 -6.38 -3.29 7.41
N ARG A 8 -5.81 -3.37 8.62
CA ARG A 8 -6.58 -3.68 9.84
C ARG A 8 -7.53 -2.56 10.21
N PHE A 9 -7.11 -1.30 10.05
CA PHE A 9 -8.02 -0.16 10.25
C PHE A 9 -9.19 -0.17 9.27
N TYR A 10 -8.93 -0.51 7.99
CA TYR A 10 -10.00 -0.69 7.00
C TYR A 10 -11.03 -1.74 7.46
N VAL A 11 -10.54 -2.89 7.93
CA VAL A 11 -11.40 -3.98 8.45
C VAL A 11 -12.23 -3.52 9.65
N GLU A 12 -11.60 -2.90 10.65
CA GLU A 12 -12.30 -2.48 11.87
C GLU A 12 -13.32 -1.37 11.60
N LEU A 13 -13.01 -0.43 10.72
CA LEU A 13 -13.96 0.61 10.31
C LEU A 13 -15.16 0.02 9.55
N HIS A 14 -14.95 -1.00 8.73
CA HIS A 14 -16.04 -1.70 8.05
C HIS A 14 -16.88 -2.52 9.05
N LYS A 15 -16.29 -3.10 10.10
CA LYS A 15 -17.02 -3.74 11.21
C LYS A 15 -17.88 -2.74 11.99
N LEU A 16 -17.45 -1.49 12.08
CA LEU A 16 -18.24 -0.39 12.67
C LEU A 16 -19.37 0.11 11.75
N GLY A 17 -19.53 -0.47 10.55
CA GLY A 17 -20.59 -0.14 9.60
C GLY A 17 -20.26 1.00 8.64
N VAL A 18 -19.00 1.46 8.62
CA VAL A 18 -18.55 2.49 7.66
C VAL A 18 -18.25 1.82 6.33
N ASN A 19 -18.93 2.24 5.27
CA ASN A 19 -18.68 1.75 3.91
C ASN A 19 -17.47 2.48 3.29
N ILE A 20 -16.26 2.00 3.56
CA ILE A 20 -15.04 2.55 2.99
C ILE A 20 -14.83 1.94 1.59
N GLN A 21 -14.77 2.79 0.58
CA GLN A 21 -14.62 2.37 -0.81
C GLN A 21 -13.23 2.66 -1.38
N CYS A 22 -12.46 3.51 -0.70
CA CYS A 22 -11.14 3.95 -1.13
C CYS A 22 -10.12 3.66 -0.04
N PHE A 23 -8.99 3.07 -0.43
CA PHE A 23 -7.86 2.78 0.42
C PHE A 23 -6.64 3.50 -0.14
N ASP A 24 -6.30 4.62 0.49
CA ASP A 24 -5.14 5.42 0.11
C ASP A 24 -3.90 4.92 0.85
N VAL A 25 -2.91 4.45 0.09
CA VAL A 25 -1.61 4.04 0.64
C VAL A 25 -0.63 5.20 0.80
N GLY A 26 -1.04 6.41 0.41
CA GLY A 26 -0.23 7.62 0.38
C GLY A 26 0.86 7.58 -0.67
N GLY A 27 1.82 8.50 -0.52
CA GLY A 27 3.07 8.51 -1.27
C GLY A 27 4.17 7.65 -0.62
N GLY A 28 5.40 7.76 -1.12
CA GLY A 28 6.53 7.00 -0.57
C GLY A 28 6.91 5.77 -1.38
N LEU A 29 6.37 5.59 -2.59
CA LEU A 29 7.15 4.95 -3.66
C LEU A 29 8.42 5.78 -3.79
N GLY A 30 9.51 5.28 -3.20
CA GLY A 30 10.80 5.93 -3.33
C GLY A 30 11.15 5.99 -4.81
N VAL A 31 11.77 7.09 -5.22
CA VAL A 31 12.54 7.08 -6.46
C VAL A 31 13.92 6.61 -6.07
N ASP A 32 14.40 5.55 -6.71
CA ASP A 32 15.79 5.11 -6.56
C ASP A 32 16.70 6.17 -7.20
N TYR A 33 17.16 7.13 -6.40
CA TYR A 33 18.04 8.20 -6.88
C TYR A 33 19.48 7.73 -7.05
N GLU A 34 19.86 6.57 -6.50
CA GLU A 34 21.25 6.09 -6.55
C GLU A 34 21.49 4.90 -7.48
N GLY A 35 20.46 4.16 -7.90
CA GLY A 35 20.59 3.11 -8.91
C GLY A 35 21.43 1.90 -8.48
N THR A 36 21.65 1.73 -7.17
CA THR A 36 22.51 0.66 -6.61
C THR A 36 21.75 -0.43 -5.86
N ARG A 37 20.41 -0.40 -5.77
CA ARG A 37 19.60 -1.40 -5.04
C ARG A 37 20.12 -1.67 -3.62
N SER A 38 20.53 -0.64 -2.89
CA SER A 38 21.08 -0.78 -1.54
C SER A 38 20.22 -0.08 -0.48
N GLN A 39 20.22 -0.62 0.76
CA GLN A 39 19.59 -0.01 1.94
C GLN A 39 20.42 1.19 2.40
N SER A 40 20.25 2.34 1.77
CA SER A 40 20.78 3.62 2.25
C SER A 40 19.76 4.72 1.95
N ASP A 41 19.79 5.78 2.74
CA ASP A 41 18.73 6.80 2.95
C ASP A 41 18.14 7.50 1.69
N CYS A 42 18.59 7.14 0.49
CA CYS A 42 18.13 7.68 -0.81
C CYS A 42 17.80 6.61 -1.88
N SER A 43 17.81 5.30 -1.55
CA SER A 43 17.56 4.21 -2.51
C SER A 43 16.46 3.28 -2.00
N VAL A 44 15.48 3.01 -2.87
CA VAL A 44 14.47 1.97 -2.63
C VAL A 44 14.89 0.69 -3.33
N ASN A 45 14.99 -0.38 -2.57
CA ASN A 45 15.41 -1.69 -3.07
C ASN A 45 14.28 -2.50 -3.74
N TYR A 46 13.08 -1.93 -3.88
CA TYR A 46 11.92 -2.61 -4.45
C TYR A 46 11.58 -2.08 -5.83
N GLY A 47 11.22 -2.98 -6.74
CA GLY A 47 10.66 -2.58 -8.04
C GLY A 47 9.21 -2.09 -7.91
N LEU A 48 8.72 -1.37 -8.93
CA LEU A 48 7.31 -0.92 -8.97
C LEU A 48 6.32 -2.09 -8.84
N ASN A 49 6.62 -3.22 -9.47
CA ASN A 49 5.83 -4.45 -9.34
C ASN A 49 5.85 -5.01 -7.92
N GLU A 50 6.97 -4.93 -7.23
CA GLU A 50 7.10 -5.43 -5.86
C GLU A 50 6.33 -4.54 -4.88
N TYR A 51 6.37 -3.22 -5.07
CA TYR A 51 5.52 -2.29 -4.32
C TYR A 51 4.03 -2.58 -4.53
N ALA A 52 3.59 -2.67 -5.79
CA ALA A 52 2.21 -2.96 -6.14
C ALA A 52 1.76 -4.30 -5.54
N ASN A 53 2.57 -5.35 -5.69
CA ASN A 53 2.27 -6.66 -5.14
C ASN A 53 2.16 -6.62 -3.62
N ASN A 54 3.08 -5.95 -2.92
CA ASN A 54 3.03 -5.85 -1.46
C ASN A 54 1.76 -5.15 -0.96
N ILE A 55 1.30 -4.11 -1.67
CA ILE A 55 0.07 -3.39 -1.31
C ILE A 55 -1.16 -4.24 -1.56
N ILE A 56 -1.28 -4.79 -2.77
CA ILE A 56 -2.45 -5.57 -3.17
C ILE A 56 -2.57 -6.83 -2.31
N TRP A 57 -1.45 -7.50 -2.01
CA TRP A 57 -1.46 -8.64 -1.10
C TRP A 57 -1.90 -8.27 0.32
N ALA A 58 -1.39 -7.15 0.86
CA ALA A 58 -1.73 -6.76 2.22
C ALA A 58 -3.22 -6.43 2.41
N ILE A 59 -3.85 -5.73 1.45
CA ILE A 59 -5.28 -5.41 1.53
C ILE A 59 -6.16 -6.58 1.09
N GLY A 60 -5.74 -7.35 0.08
CA GLY A 60 -6.48 -8.50 -0.42
C GLY A 60 -6.62 -9.59 0.64
N ASP A 61 -5.51 -9.98 1.28
CA ASP A 61 -5.49 -10.98 2.35
C ASP A 61 -6.41 -10.57 3.51
N ALA A 62 -6.36 -9.30 3.91
CA ALA A 62 -7.23 -8.76 4.97
C ALA A 62 -8.72 -8.76 4.57
N CYS A 63 -9.04 -8.47 3.31
CA CYS A 63 -10.41 -8.50 2.79
C CYS A 63 -10.94 -9.94 2.74
N GLU A 64 -10.14 -10.89 2.23
CA GLU A 64 -10.53 -12.30 2.15
C GLU A 64 -10.73 -12.92 3.54
N GLU A 65 -9.82 -12.65 4.49
CA GLU A 65 -9.91 -13.14 5.87
C GLU A 65 -11.21 -12.69 6.56
N HIS A 66 -11.68 -11.46 6.25
CA HIS A 66 -12.83 -10.86 6.91
C HIS A 66 -14.11 -10.85 6.04
N GLY A 67 -14.07 -11.42 4.83
CA GLY A 67 -15.18 -11.43 3.89
C GLY A 67 -15.64 -10.04 3.45
N LEU A 68 -14.71 -9.09 3.33
CA LEU A 68 -14.97 -7.70 2.97
C LEU A 68 -14.80 -7.46 1.46
N PRO A 69 -15.50 -6.46 0.89
CA PRO A 69 -15.28 -6.08 -0.49
C PRO A 69 -13.88 -5.48 -0.68
N HIS A 70 -13.30 -5.66 -1.86
CA HIS A 70 -12.01 -5.07 -2.20
C HIS A 70 -12.17 -3.56 -2.47
N PRO A 71 -11.46 -2.68 -1.75
CA PRO A 71 -11.56 -1.25 -1.97
C PRO A 71 -10.76 -0.81 -3.20
N THR A 72 -11.08 0.37 -3.72
CA THR A 72 -10.26 1.06 -4.73
C THR A 72 -8.96 1.51 -4.08
N VAL A 73 -7.82 1.05 -4.58
CA VAL A 73 -6.51 1.44 -4.06
C VAL A 73 -6.02 2.71 -4.75
N ILE A 74 -5.62 3.71 -3.97
CA ILE A 74 -5.08 4.99 -4.44
C ILE A 74 -3.64 5.11 -3.93
N THR A 75 -2.73 5.65 -4.75
CA THR A 75 -1.36 5.97 -4.36
C THR A 75 -0.98 7.37 -4.81
N GLU A 76 -0.37 8.14 -3.91
CA GLU A 76 0.08 9.52 -4.13
C GLU A 76 1.59 9.56 -4.49
N SER A 77 2.01 8.68 -5.40
CA SER A 77 3.41 8.51 -5.80
C SER A 77 3.92 9.62 -6.74
N GLY A 78 3.77 10.89 -6.36
CA GLY A 78 4.11 12.04 -7.21
C GLY A 78 5.58 12.09 -7.66
N ARG A 79 6.49 11.60 -6.81
CA ARG A 79 7.93 11.53 -7.15
C ARG A 79 8.23 10.49 -8.22
N ALA A 80 7.47 9.39 -8.29
CA ALA A 80 7.71 8.31 -9.23
C ALA A 80 7.34 8.63 -10.68
N VAL A 81 6.46 9.62 -10.86
CA VAL A 81 5.86 9.98 -12.15
C VAL A 81 6.56 11.19 -12.78
N THR A 82 7.36 11.94 -12.01
CA THR A 82 8.08 13.14 -12.46
C THR A 82 9.56 12.86 -12.67
#